data_AF-A0AAV5SIR3-F1
#
_entry.id   AF-A0AAV5SIR3-F1
#
_cell.length_a   1.000
_cell.length_b   1.000
_cell.length_c   1.000
_cell.angle_alpha   90.00
_cell.angle_beta   90.00
_cell.angle_gamma   90.00
#
_symmetry.space_group_name_H-M   'P 1'
#
loop_
_entity.id
_entity.type
_entity.pdbx_description
1 polymer ?
#
loop_
_entity_poly.entity_id
_entity_poly.type
_entity_poly.pdbx_seq_one_letter_code
_entity_poly.pdbx_strand_id
1 'polypeptide(L)'
;MKVVLEAGQGCLTIQQMDSSGRDDLYINLDKTKIDSVAMSAVMEFLKKLQGYKSTADVNGATALFDKYSVDSTDLKWLKMYQADPGSNFR
;
A
#
# COMPACT_ATOMS: atom_id res chain seq x y z
N MET A 1 0.15 2.60 -1.59
CA MET A 1 -0.70 1.75 -0.72
C MET A 1 -0.09 1.51 0.66
N LYS A 2 1.22 1.34 0.79
CA LYS A 2 1.89 1.05 2.07
C LYS A 2 1.62 2.04 3.21
N VAL A 3 1.50 3.34 2.92
CA VAL A 3 1.16 4.35 3.94
C VAL A 3 -0.17 4.06 4.63
N VAL A 4 -1.18 3.61 3.87
CA VAL A 4 -2.51 3.29 4.41
C VAL A 4 -2.54 1.90 5.07
N LEU A 5 -1.69 0.96 4.61
CA LEU A 5 -1.46 -0.31 5.29
C LEU A 5 -0.78 -0.12 6.65
N GLU A 6 0.25 0.74 6.72
CA GLU A 6 0.97 1.06 7.95
C GLU A 6 0.09 1.83 8.95
N ALA A 7 -0.80 2.70 8.45
CA ALA A 7 -1.80 3.37 9.28
C ALA A 7 -2.73 2.38 10.02
N GLY A 8 -2.86 1.15 9.50
CA GLY A 8 -3.59 0.07 10.15
C GLY A 8 -5.09 0.35 10.32
N GLN A 9 -5.67 -0.18 11.39
CA GLN A 9 -7.09 -0.02 11.77
C GLN A 9 -8.12 -0.69 10.85
N GLY A 10 -7.67 -1.61 9.98
CA GLY A 10 -8.54 -2.34 9.07
C GLY A 10 -9.05 -1.50 7.91
N CYS A 11 -8.45 -0.34 7.65
CA CYS A 11 -8.82 0.48 6.48
C CYS A 11 -8.47 -0.24 5.18
N LEU A 12 -7.29 -0.88 5.10
CA LEU A 12 -6.89 -1.75 4.00
C LEU A 12 -6.44 -3.09 4.59
N THR A 13 -7.03 -4.19 4.14
CA THR A 13 -6.61 -5.55 4.51
C THR A 13 -6.37 -6.36 3.25
N ILE A 14 -5.26 -7.09 3.23
CA ILE A 14 -4.87 -7.95 2.12
C ILE A 14 -4.90 -9.38 2.64
N GLN A 15 -5.80 -10.19 2.11
CA GLN A 15 -5.97 -11.59 2.48
C GLN A 15 -5.56 -12.46 1.30
N GLN A 16 -4.68 -13.43 1.57
CA GLN A 16 -4.36 -14.51 0.63
C GLN A 16 -5.39 -15.61 0.85
N MET A 17 -6.13 -15.98 -0.20
CA MET A 17 -7.07 -17.08 -0.15
C MET A 17 -6.67 -18.14 -1.18
N ASP A 18 -6.54 -19.37 -0.71
CA ASP A 18 -6.20 -20.55 -1.47
C ASP A 18 -7.48 -21.22 -1.97
N SER A 19 -8.10 -20.62 -2.98
CA SER A 19 -9.26 -21.23 -3.63
C SER A 19 -8.82 -22.13 -4.77
N SER A 20 -8.85 -23.44 -4.53
CA SER A 20 -8.77 -24.48 -5.58
C SER A 20 -7.47 -24.47 -6.41
N GLY A 21 -6.31 -24.34 -5.75
CA GLY A 21 -4.98 -24.48 -6.38
C GLY A 21 -4.48 -23.24 -7.13
N ARG A 22 -5.17 -22.10 -6.99
CA ARG A 22 -4.71 -20.78 -7.44
C ARG A 22 -4.63 -19.85 -6.24
N ASP A 23 -3.50 -19.16 -6.13
CA ASP A 23 -3.25 -18.17 -5.10
C ASP A 23 -3.98 -16.87 -5.45
N ASP A 24 -5.14 -16.63 -4.85
CA ASP A 24 -5.91 -15.40 -5.05
C ASP A 24 -5.62 -14.37 -3.96
N LEU A 25 -5.63 -13.09 -4.35
CA LEU A 25 -5.40 -11.94 -3.47
C LEU A 25 -6.68 -11.12 -3.34
N TYR A 26 -7.25 -11.07 -2.14
CA TYR A 26 -8.36 -10.19 -1.82
C TYR A 26 -7.86 -8.92 -1.12
N ILE A 27 -8.09 -7.77 -1.75
CA ILE A 27 -7.82 -6.46 -1.16
C ILE A 27 -9.16 -5.88 -0.71
N ASN A 28 -9.39 -5.83 0.60
CA ASN A 28 -10.59 -5.24 1.16
C ASN A 28 -10.27 -3.84 1.72
N LEU A 29 -11.03 -2.84 1.26
CA LEU A 29 -10.94 -1.46 1.69
C LEU A 29 -12.23 -1.07 2.43
N ASP A 30 -12.12 -0.76 3.71
CA ASP A 30 -13.25 -0.30 4.52
C ASP A 30 -13.52 1.20 4.24
N LYS A 31 -14.59 1.47 3.49
CA LYS A 31 -14.98 2.83 3.09
C LYS A 31 -15.25 3.75 4.27
N THR A 32 -15.72 3.21 5.40
CA THR A 32 -16.08 4.02 6.58
C THR A 32 -14.86 4.62 7.28
N LYS A 33 -13.69 4.04 7.03
CA LYS A 33 -12.41 4.44 7.64
C LYS A 33 -11.50 5.22 6.69
N ILE A 34 -11.95 5.48 5.46
CA ILE A 34 -11.17 6.25 4.48
C ILE A 34 -10.94 7.66 5.00
N ASP A 35 -11.99 8.35 5.43
CA ASP A 35 -11.90 9.76 5.83
C ASP A 35 -11.20 9.95 7.18
N SER A 36 -11.31 8.99 8.09
CA SER A 36 -10.69 9.11 9.42
C SER A 36 -9.25 8.58 9.45
N VAL A 37 -9.00 7.43 8.82
CA VAL A 37 -7.73 6.70 8.93
C VAL A 37 -6.84 6.93 7.71
N ALA A 38 -7.36 6.66 6.51
CA ALA A 38 -6.55 6.78 5.30
C ALA A 38 -6.20 8.25 5.01
N MET A 39 -7.16 9.16 5.14
CA MET A 39 -6.94 10.58 4.90
C MET A 39 -5.93 11.17 5.90
N SER A 40 -6.05 10.83 7.19
CA SER A 40 -5.11 11.30 8.22
C SER A 40 -3.68 10.79 7.94
N ALA A 41 -3.53 9.51 7.61
CA ALA A 41 -2.23 8.92 7.30
C ALA A 41 -1.59 9.52 6.03
N VAL A 42 -2.38 9.72 4.97
CA VAL A 42 -1.92 10.36 3.74
C VAL A 42 -1.56 11.83 4.00
N MET A 43 -2.34 12.53 4.82
CA MET A 43 -2.05 13.93 5.18
C MET A 43 -0.73 14.07 5.93
N GLU A 44 -0.45 13.19 6.90
CA GLU A 44 0.84 13.19 7.61
C GLU A 44 2.00 12.86 6.68
N PHE A 45 1.83 11.88 5.79
CA PHE A 45 2.84 11.54 4.80
C PHE A 45 3.13 12.71 3.86
N LEU A 46 2.09 13.37 3.33
CA LEU A 46 2.23 14.54 2.47
C LEU A 46 2.88 15.72 3.19
N LYS A 47 2.54 15.97 4.47
CA LYS A 47 3.20 17.01 5.28
C LYS A 47 4.70 16.77 5.39
N LYS A 48 5.12 15.53 5.67
CA LYS A 48 6.54 15.16 5.74
C LYS A 48 7.22 15.31 4.38
N LEU A 49 6.59 14.82 3.32
CA LEU A 49 7.11 14.90 1.96
C LEU A 49 7.33 16.35 1.50
N GLN A 50 6.33 17.21 1.72
CA GLN A 50 6.44 18.62 1.36
C GLN A 50 7.45 19.36 2.26
N GLY A 51 7.55 19.00 3.54
CA GLY A 51 8.61 19.48 4.43
C GLY A 51 9.99 19.23 3.85
N TYR A 52 10.31 17.96 3.52
CA TYR A 52 11.60 17.61 2.93
C TYR A 52 11.86 18.27 1.58
N LYS A 53 10.83 18.40 0.73
CA LYS A 53 10.93 19.09 -0.56
C LYS A 53 11.26 20.58 -0.39
N SER A 54 10.59 21.26 0.55
CA SER A 54 10.79 22.69 0.82
C SER A 54 12.13 22.98 1.50
N THR A 55 12.65 22.08 2.33
CA THR A 55 13.95 22.25 3.00
C THR A 55 15.13 21.71 2.18
N ALA A 56 14.88 21.21 0.97
CA ALA A 56 15.87 20.54 0.11
C ALA A 56 16.62 19.39 0.82
N ASP A 57 15.96 18.72 1.76
CA ASP A 57 16.54 17.58 2.49
C ASP A 57 16.39 16.30 1.67
N VAL A 58 17.38 16.07 0.82
CA VAL A 58 17.44 14.91 -0.09
C VAL A 58 17.59 13.60 0.69
N ASN A 59 18.34 13.61 1.80
CA ASN A 59 18.58 12.39 2.58
C ASN A 59 17.32 11.95 3.31
N GLY A 60 16.61 12.88 3.95
CA GLY A 60 15.33 12.63 4.61
C GLY A 60 14.24 12.22 3.62
N ALA A 61 14.18 12.87 2.45
CA ALA A 61 13.26 12.48 1.38
C ALA A 61 13.54 11.06 0.86
N THR A 62 14.82 10.72 0.61
CA THR A 62 15.21 9.41 0.08
C THR A 62 14.89 8.31 1.09
N ALA A 63 15.21 8.50 2.37
CA ALA A 63 14.88 7.54 3.42
C ALA A 63 13.36 7.32 3.57
N LEU A 64 12.56 8.40 3.46
CA LEU A 64 11.10 8.30 3.48
C LEU A 64 10.58 7.50 2.27
N PHE A 65 11.08 7.78 1.07
CA PHE A 65 10.69 7.04 -0.13
C PHE A 65 11.11 5.58 -0.11
N ASP A 66 12.35 5.29 0.29
CA ASP A 66 12.89 3.92 0.37
C ASP A 66 12.08 3.06 1.34
N LYS A 67 11.63 3.63 2.47
CA LYS A 67 10.76 2.94 3.43
C LYS A 67 9.46 2.45 2.78
N TYR A 68 8.92 3.20 1.81
CA TYR A 68 7.68 2.86 1.10
C TYR A 68 7.92 2.21 -0.27
N SER A 69 9.17 1.94 -0.61
CA SER A 69 9.56 1.30 -1.86
C SER A 69 9.16 -0.18 -1.88
N VAL A 70 9.22 -0.79 -3.06
CA VAL A 70 8.81 -2.18 -3.32
C VAL A 70 9.57 -3.14 -2.41
N ASP A 71 8.85 -4.01 -1.70
CA ASP A 71 9.44 -5.06 -0.87
C ASP A 71 9.23 -6.47 -1.44
N SER A 72 9.79 -7.46 -0.76
CA SER A 72 9.67 -8.88 -1.12
C SER A 72 8.23 -9.40 -1.13
N THR A 73 7.32 -8.78 -0.38
CA THR A 73 5.89 -9.10 -0.34
C THR A 73 5.20 -8.58 -1.59
N ASP A 74 5.50 -7.36 -2.02
CA ASP A 74 4.98 -6.78 -3.28
C ASP A 74 5.42 -7.62 -4.49
N LEU A 75 6.66 -8.11 -4.48
CA LEU A 75 7.19 -9.00 -5.52
C LEU A 75 6.48 -10.36 -5.52
N LYS A 76 6.04 -10.85 -4.35
CA LYS A 76 5.23 -12.08 -4.24
C LYS A 76 3.85 -11.86 -4.88
N TRP A 77 3.20 -10.75 -4.59
CA TRP A 77 1.89 -10.41 -5.18
C TRP A 77 1.97 -10.20 -6.69
N LEU A 78 3.05 -9.58 -7.17
CA LEU A 78 3.30 -9.44 -8.61
C LEU A 78 3.39 -10.80 -9.29
N LYS A 79 4.11 -11.76 -8.70
CA LYS A 79 4.23 -13.12 -9.23
C LYS A 79 2.89 -13.87 -9.23
N MET A 80 2.09 -13.69 -8.17
CA MET A 80 0.73 -14.26 -8.09
C MET A 80 -0.16 -13.69 -9.19
N TYR A 81 -0.16 -12.37 -9.39
CA TYR A 81 -0.92 -11.73 -10.48
C TYR A 81 -0.46 -12.19 -11.88
N GLN A 82 0.86 -12.29 -12.10
CA GLN A 82 1.40 -12.77 -13.38
C GLN A 82 1.07 -14.25 -13.67
N ALA A 83 0.81 -15.04 -12.63
CA ALA A 83 0.40 -16.44 -12.76
C ALA A 83 -1.09 -16.60 -13.11
N ASP A 84 -1.93 -15.58 -12.87
CA ASP A 84 -3.35 -15.57 -13.26
C ASP A 84 -3.66 -14.47 -14.29
N PRO A 85 -3.33 -14.67 -15.58
CA PRO A 85 -3.60 -13.69 -16.65
C PRO A 85 -5.10 -13.52 -17.00
N GLY A 86 -6.03 -14.08 -16.20
CA GLY A 86 -7.45 -14.21 -16.52
C GLY A 86 -8.42 -13.32 -15.73
N SER A 87 -7.98 -12.58 -14.70
CA SER A 87 -8.88 -11.73 -13.90
C SER A 87 -9.19 -10.39 -14.57
N ASN A 88 -10.08 -10.45 -15.56
CA ASN A 88 -10.71 -9.30 -16.20
C ASN A 88 -11.54 -8.53 -15.16
N PHE A 89 -11.17 -7.28 -14.86
CA PHE A 89 -11.92 -6.37 -14.01
C PHE A 89 -13.34 -6.19 -14.57
N ARG A 90 -14.33 -6.79 -13.91
CA ARG A 90 -15.75 -6.43 -14.04
C ARG A 90 -16.17 -5.60 -12.84
#